data_AF-A0A2W7MJM0-F1
#
_entry.id   AF-A0A2W7MJM0-F1
#
_cell.length_a   1.000
_cell.length_b   1.000
_cell.length_c   1.000
_cell.angle_alpha   90.00
_cell.angle_beta   90.00
_cell.angle_gamma   90.00
#
_symmetry.space_group_name_H-M   'P 1'
#
loop_
_entity.id
_entity.type
_entity.pdbx_description
1 polymer ?
#
loop_
_entity_poly.entity_id
_entity_poly.type
_entity_poly.pdbx_seq_one_letter_code
_entity_poly.pdbx_strand_id
1 'polypeptide(L)'
;MRNSDGFSWPETILTLSIIFLIGGTLLPFLSHLTVQLEDKKRDYQASIVLHEAVKKYVDSNVGIGSMQIDQVNFSYVVNDEQLCVNYEGVREEKNSCVSMAY
;
A
#
# COMPACT_ATOMS: atom_id res chain seq x y z
N MET A 1 -37.09 -32.15 -37.15
CA MET A 1 -36.35 -32.34 -35.88
C MET A 1 -34.99 -31.72 -36.06
N ARG A 2 -34.73 -30.57 -35.42
CA ARG A 2 -33.44 -29.88 -35.55
C ARG A 2 -32.55 -30.38 -34.42
N ASN A 3 -31.57 -31.19 -34.79
CA ASN A 3 -30.55 -31.73 -33.91
C ASN A 3 -29.72 -30.57 -33.33
N SER A 4 -29.88 -30.30 -32.04
CA SER A 4 -29.10 -29.30 -31.30
C SER A 4 -28.22 -30.01 -30.27
N ASP A 5 -27.30 -30.85 -30.75
CA ASP A 5 -26.27 -31.53 -29.94
C ASP A 5 -24.90 -30.84 -30.07
N GLY A 6 -24.89 -29.51 -30.10
CA GLY A 6 -23.67 -28.71 -30.15
C GLY A 6 -23.91 -27.27 -29.68
N PHE A 7 -22.88 -26.66 -29.07
CA PHE A 7 -22.92 -25.28 -28.57
C PHE A 7 -23.35 -24.32 -29.69
N SER A 8 -24.46 -23.61 -29.51
CA SER A 8 -24.96 -22.64 -30.49
C SER A 8 -23.98 -21.46 -30.59
N TRP A 9 -23.75 -20.94 -31.80
CA TRP A 9 -22.94 -19.73 -32.02
C TRP A 9 -23.27 -18.56 -31.06
N PRO A 10 -24.56 -18.22 -30.86
CA PRO A 10 -24.98 -17.25 -29.84
C PRO A 10 -24.49 -17.56 -28.42
N GLU A 11 -24.49 -18.84 -28.00
CA GLU A 11 -24.05 -19.25 -26.66
C GLU A 11 -22.54 -19.10 -26.51
N THR A 12 -21.76 -19.39 -27.56
CA THR A 12 -20.30 -19.18 -27.56
C THR A 12 -19.94 -17.69 -27.47
N ILE A 13 -20.67 -16.83 -28.19
CA ILE A 13 -20.43 -15.38 -28.13
C ILE A 13 -20.81 -14.81 -26.75
N LEU A 14 -21.91 -15.29 -26.18
CA LEU A 14 -22.35 -14.88 -24.84
C LEU A 14 -21.31 -15.28 -23.78
N THR A 15 -20.87 -16.54 -23.79
CA THR A 15 -19.86 -17.03 -22.84
C THR A 15 -18.53 -16.29 -22.97
N LEU A 16 -18.07 -16.04 -24.20
CA LEU A 16 -16.86 -15.26 -24.44
C LEU A 16 -17.00 -13.82 -23.92
N SER A 17 -18.16 -13.19 -24.13
CA SER A 17 -18.43 -11.83 -23.64
C SER A 17 -18.40 -11.76 -22.11
N ILE A 18 -18.97 -12.76 -21.44
CA ILE A 18 -18.94 -12.86 -19.97
C ILE A 18 -17.49 -13.00 -19.48
N ILE A 19 -16.68 -13.85 -20.13
CA ILE A 19 -15.26 -14.02 -19.78
C ILE A 19 -14.51 -12.69 -19.92
N PHE A 20 -14.74 -11.95 -21.01
CA PHE A 20 -14.12 -10.63 -21.20
C PHE A 20 -14.57 -9.60 -20.16
N LEU A 21 -15.86 -9.60 -19.79
CA LEU A 21 -16.36 -8.70 -18.74
C LEU A 21 -15.75 -9.03 -17.38
N ILE A 22 -15.67 -10.32 -17.03
CA ILE A 22 -15.06 -10.76 -15.77
C ILE A 22 -13.57 -10.42 -15.78
N GLY A 23 -12.82 -10.83 -16.80
CA GLY A 23 -11.39 -10.54 -16.90
C GLY A 23 -11.10 -9.04 -16.91
N GLY A 24 -11.87 -8.28 -17.68
CA GLY A 24 -11.73 -6.83 -17.80
C GLY A 24 -12.05 -6.07 -16.51
N THR A 25 -12.83 -6.64 -15.60
CA THR A 25 -13.13 -6.03 -14.28
C THR A 25 -12.21 -6.54 -13.17
N LEU A 26 -11.87 -7.83 -13.17
CA LEU A 26 -11.00 -8.42 -12.16
C LEU A 26 -9.58 -7.86 -12.21
N LEU A 27 -9.01 -7.72 -13.42
CA LEU A 27 -7.64 -7.22 -13.58
C LEU A 27 -7.43 -5.80 -12.99
N PRO A 28 -8.23 -4.78 -13.37
CA PRO A 28 -8.07 -3.45 -12.79
C PRO A 28 -8.38 -3.43 -11.29
N PHE A 29 -9.33 -4.26 -10.83
CA PHE A 29 -9.64 -4.37 -9.41
C PHE A 29 -8.45 -4.93 -8.60
N LEU A 30 -7.82 -6.01 -9.08
CA LEU A 30 -6.63 -6.58 -8.45
C LEU A 30 -5.48 -5.57 -8.41
N SER A 31 -5.25 -4.84 -9.50
CA SER A 31 -4.24 -3.78 -9.55
C SER A 31 -4.51 -2.67 -8.53
N HIS A 32 -5.77 -2.30 -8.31
CA HIS A 32 -6.11 -1.32 -7.28
C HIS A 32 -5.84 -1.83 -5.86
N LEU A 33 -6.11 -3.12 -5.61
CA LEU A 33 -5.84 -3.75 -4.31
C LEU A 33 -4.34 -3.87 -4.01
N THR A 34 -3.52 -4.22 -5.01
CA THR A 34 -2.06 -4.33 -4.80
C THR A 34 -1.48 -2.99 -4.39
N VAL A 35 -1.87 -1.90 -5.05
CA VAL A 35 -1.43 -0.54 -4.71
C VAL A 35 -1.84 -0.16 -3.28
N GLN A 36 -3.07 -0.46 -2.87
CA GLN A 36 -3.51 -0.19 -1.49
C GLN A 36 -2.76 -1.02 -0.44
N LEU A 37 -2.46 -2.28 -0.75
CA LEU A 37 -1.70 -3.15 0.17
C LEU A 37 -0.26 -2.67 0.33
N GLU A 38 0.38 -2.25 -0.75
CA GLU A 38 1.72 -1.67 -0.70
C GLU A 38 1.74 -0.36 0.10
N ASP A 39 0.74 0.49 -0.10
CA ASP A 39 0.60 1.75 0.65
C ASP A 39 0.43 1.48 2.16
N LYS A 40 -0.45 0.54 2.51
CA LYS A 40 -0.67 0.12 3.90
C LYS A 40 0.55 -0.56 4.53
N LYS A 41 1.33 -1.30 3.73
CA LYS A 41 2.62 -1.88 4.17
C LYS A 41 3.60 -0.77 4.54
N ARG A 42 3.69 0.30 3.74
CA ARG A 42 4.58 1.45 4.03
C ARG A 42 4.11 2.23 5.26
N ASP A 43 2.81 2.44 5.42
CA ASP A 43 2.25 3.07 6.63
C ASP A 43 2.65 2.29 7.91
N TYR A 44 2.58 0.96 7.85
CA TYR A 44 3.01 0.09 8.95
C TYR A 44 4.53 0.20 9.22
N GLN A 45 5.35 0.21 8.17
CA GLN A 45 6.80 0.39 8.30
C GLN A 45 7.14 1.76 8.91
N ALA A 46 6.46 2.82 8.50
CA ALA A 46 6.61 4.14 9.11
C ALA A 46 6.29 4.12 10.61
N SER A 47 5.28 3.37 11.02
CA SER A 47 4.95 3.18 12.45
C SER A 47 6.06 2.44 13.21
N ILE A 48 6.75 1.48 12.59
CA ILE A 48 7.91 0.80 13.20
C ILE A 48 9.05 1.81 13.37
N VAL A 49 9.35 2.60 12.33
CA VAL A 49 10.41 3.61 12.38
C VAL A 49 10.10 4.66 13.46
N LEU A 50 8.84 5.10 13.56
CA LEU A 50 8.40 6.00 14.63
C LEU A 50 8.68 5.40 16.01
N HIS A 51 8.29 4.15 16.24
CA HIS A 51 8.52 3.49 17.52
C HIS A 51 10.01 3.38 17.88
N GLU A 52 10.84 3.00 16.91
CA GLU A 52 12.29 2.91 17.10
C GLU A 52 12.92 4.28 17.33
N ALA A 53 12.47 5.31 16.61
CA ALA A 53 12.93 6.67 16.77
C ALA A 53 12.57 7.25 18.15
N VAL A 54 11.36 7.00 18.66
CA VAL A 54 10.99 7.34 20.05
C VAL A 54 11.93 6.64 21.03
N LYS A 55 12.18 5.34 20.85
CA LYS A 55 13.08 4.58 21.73
C LYS A 55 14.51 5.19 21.74
N LYS A 56 15.05 5.53 20.57
CA LYS A 56 16.37 6.16 20.42
C LYS A 56 16.41 7.58 21.02
N TYR A 57 15.32 8.32 20.88
CA TYR A 57 15.20 9.66 21.47
C TYR A 57 15.22 9.58 23.01
N VAL A 58 14.47 8.65 23.60
CA VAL A 58 14.43 8.47 25.06
C VAL A 58 15.76 7.94 25.62
N ASP A 59 16.42 7.01 24.93
CA ASP A 59 17.65 6.38 25.41
C ASP A 59 18.91 7.23 25.19
N SER A 60 19.04 7.84 24.01
CA SER A 60 20.27 8.48 23.53
C SER A 60 20.10 9.97 23.17
N ASN A 61 18.90 10.54 23.35
CA ASN A 61 18.56 11.92 22.97
C ASN A 61 18.81 12.24 21.48
N VAL A 62 18.76 11.22 20.62
CA VAL A 62 18.93 11.36 19.17
C VAL A 62 17.56 11.58 18.53
N GLY A 63 17.27 12.82 18.16
CA GLY A 63 15.99 13.22 17.56
C GLY A 63 15.94 13.21 16.03
N ILE A 64 17.05 12.89 15.35
CA ILE A 64 17.14 12.94 13.88
C ILE A 64 17.83 11.68 13.39
N GLY A 65 17.31 11.08 12.32
CA GLY A 65 17.95 9.95 11.68
C GLY A 65 17.23 9.48 10.44
N SER A 66 17.73 8.39 9.87
CA SER A 66 17.09 7.70 8.75
C SER A 66 17.19 6.19 8.92
N MET A 67 16.20 5.48 8.42
CA MET A 67 16.14 4.03 8.41
C MET A 67 15.70 3.53 7.04
N GLN A 68 16.39 2.54 6.51
CA GLN A 68 16.00 1.90 5.26
C GLN A 68 15.27 0.58 5.57
N ILE A 69 14.06 0.43 5.05
CA ILE A 69 13.29 -0.81 5.13
C ILE A 69 12.75 -1.11 3.74
N ASP A 70 13.05 -2.30 3.21
CA ASP A 70 12.53 -2.74 1.90
C ASP A 70 12.90 -1.79 0.75
N GLN A 71 14.14 -1.28 0.76
CA GLN A 71 14.68 -0.26 -0.16
C GLN A 71 14.02 1.13 -0.08
N VAL A 72 13.00 1.32 0.77
CA VAL A 72 12.40 2.63 1.04
C VAL A 72 13.18 3.31 2.17
N ASN A 73 13.56 4.57 1.96
CA ASN A 73 14.24 5.37 2.98
C ASN A 73 13.21 6.16 3.80
N PHE A 74 13.25 5.99 5.12
CA PHE A 74 12.42 6.69 6.07
C PHE A 74 13.29 7.66 6.86
N SER A 75 13.07 8.95 6.70
CA SER A 75 13.79 9.99 7.45
C SER A 75 12.91 10.48 8.58
N TYR A 76 13.44 10.63 9.78
CA TYR A 76 12.67 11.08 10.93
C TYR A 76 13.33 12.26 11.64
N VAL A 77 12.47 13.14 12.15
CA VAL A 77 12.84 14.34 12.90
C VAL A 77 11.90 14.52 14.08
N VAL A 78 12.47 14.79 15.24
CA VAL A 78 11.81 15.24 16.46
C VAL A 78 11.84 16.77 16.47
N ASN A 79 10.67 17.41 16.48
CA ASN A 79 10.49 18.84 16.66
C ASN A 79 9.57 19.06 17.88
N ASP A 80 9.81 20.08 18.72
CA ASP A 80 8.91 20.58 19.80
C ASP A 80 7.65 19.70 20.04
N GLU A 81 7.83 18.54 20.70
CA GLU A 81 6.77 17.60 21.12
C GLU A 81 6.10 16.71 20.04
N GLN A 82 6.61 16.67 18.81
CA GLN A 82 6.15 15.79 17.74
C GLN A 82 7.30 15.08 17.03
N LEU A 83 7.12 13.78 16.78
CA LEU A 83 8.03 12.98 15.97
C LEU A 83 7.36 12.70 14.62
N CYS A 84 8.03 13.11 13.54
CA CYS A 84 7.54 12.91 12.19
C CYS A 84 8.49 12.01 11.39
N VAL A 85 7.92 11.08 10.63
CA VAL A 85 8.61 10.24 9.65
C VAL A 85 8.16 10.64 8.26
N ASN A 86 9.13 10.98 7.40
CA ASN A 86 8.94 11.26 5.98
C ASN A 86 9.47 10.11 5.13
N TYR A 87 8.69 9.70 4.13
CA TYR A 87 9.04 8.59 3.26
C TYR A 87 8.36 8.73 1.89
N GLU A 88 8.93 8.07 0.90
CA GLU A 88 8.33 7.99 -0.43
C GLU A 88 7.12 7.02 -0.37
N GLY A 89 5.91 7.52 -0.56
CA GLY A 89 4.70 6.71 -0.71
C GLY A 89 4.59 6.14 -2.13
N VAL A 90 3.58 5.30 -2.38
CA VAL A 90 3.44 4.61 -3.68
C VAL A 90 3.06 5.59 -4.81
N ARG A 91 2.41 6.70 -4.46
CA ARG A 91 1.97 7.75 -5.41
C ARG A 91 2.57 9.12 -5.13
N GLU A 92 2.77 9.45 -3.86
CA GLU A 92 3.24 10.74 -3.40
C GLU A 92 4.09 10.57 -2.14
N GLU A 93 4.92 11.58 -1.82
CA GLU A 93 5.61 11.62 -0.54
C GLU A 93 4.61 11.66 0.61
N LYS A 94 4.87 10.84 1.63
CA LYS A 94 4.04 10.75 2.81
C LYS A 94 4.81 11.17 4.05
N ASN A 95 4.07 11.82 4.92
CA ASN A 95 4.48 12.26 6.24
C ASN A 95 3.54 11.59 7.25
N SER A 96 4.11 10.97 8.29
CA SER A 96 3.36 10.49 9.45
C SER A 96 3.96 11.07 10.72
N CYS A 97 3.16 11.81 11.49
CA CYS A 97 3.57 12.43 12.75
C CYS A 97 2.78 11.86 13.93
N VAL A 98 3.47 11.70 15.05
CA VAL A 98 2.85 11.39 16.35
C VAL A 98 3.28 12.42 17.39
N SER A 99 2.33 12.83 18.23
CA SER A 99 2.65 13.67 19.38
C SER A 99 3.30 12.82 20.47
N MET A 100 4.34 13.36 21.08
CA MET A 100 5.02 12.79 22.23
C MET A 100 4.47 13.33 23.56
N ALA A 101 3.45 14.20 23.51
CA ALA A 101 2.75 14.68 24.70
C ALA A 101 1.87 13.57 25.28
N TYR A 102 2.17 13.19 26.52
CA TYR A 102 1.39 12.25 27.33
C TYR A 102 0.32 12.99 28.13
#